data_AF-A0A2R6MY01-F1
#
_entry.id   AF-A0A2R6MY01-F1
#
_cell.length_a   1.000
_cell.length_b   1.000
_cell.length_c   1.000
_cell.angle_alpha   90.00
_cell.angle_beta   90.00
_cell.angle_gamma   90.00
#
_symmetry.space_group_name_H-M   'P 1'
#
loop_
_entity.id
_entity.type
_entity.pdbx_description
1 polymer ?
#
loop_
_entity_poly.entity_id
_entity_poly.type
_entity_poly.pdbx_seq_one_letter_code
_entity_poly.pdbx_strand_id
1 'polypeptide(L)'
;TLLGGGLMIAEAFAPGANFFPVGVGLFAAGLVGFLLPVTGPVAWLLMSVVVILATGATLWAYAEFDLMSGGGKGRTSDSESLRGQLGHVTERVTPRSGEVKLDDGGFNPYYKARSVEGEIAEDEEVIVLDPGGGNVLTVDSANSSQDDIDRALAQGREADAGLTPAPDTAPERSSAAESADVDREAEPESSD
;
A
#
# COMPACT_ATOMS: atom_id res chain seq x y z
N THR A 1 17.41 -18.91 35.74
CA THR A 1 15.97 -18.57 35.76
C THR A 1 15.71 -17.23 36.41
N LEU A 2 16.18 -16.98 37.64
CA LEU A 2 15.93 -15.71 38.37
C LEU A 2 16.40 -14.46 37.62
N LEU A 3 17.58 -14.50 36.98
CA LEU A 3 18.06 -13.40 36.13
C LEU A 3 17.18 -13.15 34.91
N GLY A 4 16.67 -14.21 34.27
CA GLY A 4 15.75 -14.08 33.12
C GLY A 4 14.39 -13.48 33.52
N GLY A 5 13.84 -13.94 34.64
CA GLY A 5 12.62 -13.36 35.22
C GLY A 5 12.83 -11.90 35.65
N GLY A 6 13.98 -11.58 36.25
CA GLY A 6 14.35 -10.22 36.61
C GLY A 6 14.44 -9.28 35.40
N LEU A 7 15.02 -9.74 34.28
CA LEU A 7 15.07 -8.97 33.04
C LEU A 7 13.68 -8.64 32.49
N MET A 8 12.73 -9.59 32.57
CA MET A 8 11.36 -9.34 32.13
C MET A 8 10.64 -8.30 32.98
N ILE A 9 10.86 -8.33 34.29
CA ILE A 9 10.30 -7.34 35.21
C ILE A 9 10.94 -5.97 34.97
N ALA A 10 12.25 -5.92 34.70
CA ALA A 10 12.97 -4.68 34.41
C ALA A 10 12.44 -3.96 33.16
N GLU A 11 12.02 -4.69 32.13
CA GLU A 11 11.37 -4.13 30.93
C GLU A 11 10.11 -3.32 31.28
N ALA A 12 9.36 -3.71 32.32
CA ALA A 12 8.15 -2.98 32.74
C ALA A 12 8.45 -1.55 33.22
N PHE A 13 9.70 -1.24 33.58
CA PHE A 13 10.15 0.08 34.00
C PHE A 13 10.84 0.89 32.89
N ALA A 14 11.26 0.25 31.80
CA ALA A 14 11.90 0.88 30.64
C ALA A 14 11.36 0.26 29.34
N PRO A 15 10.20 0.74 28.86
CA PRO A 15 9.54 0.16 27.69
C PRO A 15 10.38 0.35 26.42
N GLY A 16 10.77 -0.74 25.75
CA GLY A 16 11.56 -0.65 24.51
C GLY A 16 11.83 -1.97 23.78
N ALA A 17 11.28 -3.10 24.23
CA ALA A 17 11.44 -4.46 23.70
C ALA A 17 12.88 -5.02 23.72
N ASN A 18 13.79 -4.42 24.49
CA ASN A 18 15.21 -4.79 24.44
C ASN A 18 15.54 -5.99 25.36
N PHE A 19 14.91 -6.09 26.54
CA PHE A 19 15.29 -7.08 27.55
C PHE A 19 14.35 -8.28 27.58
N PHE A 20 13.12 -8.13 27.07
CA PHE A 20 12.14 -9.20 27.10
C PHE A 20 12.56 -10.44 26.30
N PRO A 21 12.98 -10.36 25.01
CA PRO A 21 13.34 -11.55 24.24
C PRO A 21 14.53 -12.31 24.84
N VAL A 22 15.54 -11.57 25.29
CA VAL A 22 16.73 -12.13 25.96
C VAL A 22 16.35 -12.74 27.32
N GLY A 23 15.42 -12.11 28.06
CA GLY A 23 14.84 -12.64 29.29
C GLY A 23 14.14 -13.98 29.09
N VAL A 24 13.35 -14.13 28.01
CA VAL A 24 12.69 -15.41 27.66
C VAL A 24 13.74 -16.49 27.43
N GLY A 25 14.77 -16.17 26.65
CA GLY A 25 15.87 -17.08 26.35
C GLY A 25 16.57 -17.59 27.61
N LEU A 26 16.97 -16.69 28.50
CA LEU A 26 17.65 -17.06 29.76
C LEU A 26 16.71 -17.79 30.74
N PHE A 27 15.42 -17.46 30.74
CA PHE A 27 14.43 -18.16 31.56
C PHE A 27 14.25 -19.60 31.08
N ALA A 28 14.02 -19.81 29.78
CA ALA A 28 13.87 -21.12 29.15
C ALA A 28 15.13 -21.98 29.34
N ALA A 29 16.33 -21.43 29.07
CA ALA A 29 17.59 -22.14 29.29
C ALA A 29 17.76 -22.55 30.76
N GLY A 30 17.43 -21.66 31.69
CA GLY A 30 17.44 -22.00 33.12
C GLY A 30 16.47 -23.12 33.49
N LEU A 31 15.30 -23.18 32.84
CA LEU A 31 14.29 -24.22 33.09
C LEU A 31 14.73 -25.58 32.51
N VAL A 32 15.31 -25.58 31.30
CA VAL A 32 15.91 -26.78 30.69
C VAL A 32 17.08 -27.27 31.53
N GLY A 33 18.00 -26.40 31.96
CA GLY A 33 19.12 -26.77 32.81
C GLY A 33 18.70 -27.27 34.20
N PHE A 34 17.54 -26.85 34.70
CA PHE A 34 16.97 -27.38 35.94
C PHE A 34 16.36 -28.79 35.74
N LEU A 35 15.64 -29.01 34.64
CA LEU A 35 14.98 -30.29 34.35
C LEU A 35 15.93 -31.37 33.83
N LEU A 36 16.98 -30.97 33.13
CA LEU A 36 17.96 -31.86 32.50
C LEU A 36 19.34 -31.58 33.12
N PRO A 37 19.79 -32.42 34.07
CA PRO A 37 21.10 -32.25 34.72
C PRO A 37 22.25 -32.72 33.81
N VAL A 38 22.35 -32.13 32.61
CA VAL A 38 23.46 -32.37 31.68
C VAL A 38 24.66 -31.60 32.17
N THR A 39 25.84 -32.23 32.20
CA THR A 39 27.09 -31.61 32.66
C THR A 39 28.14 -31.58 31.55
N GLY A 40 29.17 -30.74 31.73
CA GLY A 40 30.28 -30.61 30.78
C GLY A 40 29.96 -29.77 29.53
N PRO A 41 30.82 -29.82 28.49
CA PRO A 41 30.74 -28.95 27.33
C PRO A 41 29.43 -29.07 26.54
N VAL A 42 28.83 -30.26 26.55
CA VAL A 42 27.54 -30.55 25.91
C VAL A 42 26.42 -29.72 26.55
N ALA A 43 26.47 -29.52 27.87
CA ALA A 43 25.51 -28.69 28.58
C ALA A 43 25.58 -27.23 28.11
N TRP A 44 26.78 -26.68 27.92
CA TRP A 44 26.95 -25.31 27.42
C TRP A 44 26.43 -25.13 26.00
N LEU A 45 26.71 -26.10 25.13
CA LEU A 45 26.17 -26.08 23.76
C LEU A 45 24.64 -26.15 23.78
N LEU A 46 24.06 -27.07 24.55
CA LEU A 46 22.62 -27.22 24.68
C LEU A 46 21.97 -25.94 25.19
N MET A 47 22.50 -25.35 26.27
CA MET A 47 21.96 -24.11 26.82
C MET A 47 22.04 -22.96 25.81
N SER A 48 23.15 -22.83 25.08
CA SER A 48 23.32 -21.81 24.04
C SER A 48 22.27 -21.97 22.94
N VAL A 49 22.07 -23.20 22.45
CA VAL A 49 21.04 -23.50 21.44
C VAL A 49 19.64 -23.16 21.97
N VAL A 50 19.32 -23.52 23.21
CA VAL A 50 18.02 -23.18 23.83
C VAL A 50 17.81 -21.67 23.91
N VAL A 51 18.83 -20.90 24.32
CA VAL A 51 18.73 -19.43 24.36
C VAL A 51 18.47 -18.86 22.97
N ILE A 52 19.22 -19.29 21.95
CA ILE A 52 19.08 -18.80 20.57
C ILE A 52 17.68 -19.13 20.05
N LEU A 53 17.22 -20.37 20.21
CA LEU A 53 15.91 -20.81 19.73
C LEU A 53 14.77 -20.08 20.44
N ALA A 54 14.82 -19.95 21.76
CA ALA A 54 13.76 -19.28 22.53
C ALA A 54 13.73 -17.76 22.27
N THR A 55 14.90 -17.11 22.18
CA THR A 55 14.98 -15.68 21.84
C THR A 55 14.50 -15.44 20.41
N GLY A 56 14.95 -16.25 19.46
CA GLY A 56 14.54 -16.19 18.06
C GLY A 56 13.04 -16.46 17.88
N ALA A 57 12.49 -17.46 18.57
CA ALA A 57 11.06 -17.74 18.57
C ALA A 57 10.24 -16.59 19.16
N THR A 58 10.76 -15.92 20.19
CA THR A 58 10.11 -14.72 20.76
C THR A 58 10.12 -13.57 19.76
N LEU A 59 11.24 -13.33 19.08
CA LEU A 59 11.33 -12.30 18.04
C LEU A 59 10.44 -12.63 16.84
N TRP A 60 10.38 -13.89 16.43
CA TRP A 60 9.50 -14.35 15.36
C TRP A 60 8.03 -14.20 15.75
N ALA A 61 7.66 -14.57 16.99
CA ALA A 61 6.32 -14.31 17.50
C ALA A 61 6.00 -12.80 17.54
N TYR A 62 6.97 -11.96 17.91
CA TYR A 62 6.79 -10.50 17.88
C TYR A 62 6.55 -9.96 16.47
N ALA A 63 7.21 -10.56 15.47
CA ALA A 63 7.03 -10.21 14.06
C ALA A 63 5.70 -10.75 13.50
N GLU A 64 5.32 -11.99 13.83
CA GLU A 64 4.11 -12.66 13.32
C GLU A 64 2.83 -12.09 13.94
N PHE A 65 2.84 -11.83 15.26
CA PHE A 65 1.68 -11.28 15.96
C PHE A 65 1.55 -9.75 15.82
N ASP A 66 2.39 -9.13 14.99
CA ASP A 66 2.37 -7.69 14.73
C ASP A 66 2.38 -6.86 16.05
N LEU A 67 3.02 -7.41 17.11
CA LEU A 67 3.08 -6.78 18.43
C LEU A 67 3.98 -5.53 18.43
N MET A 68 4.89 -5.44 17.45
CA MET A 68 5.62 -4.21 17.09
C MET A 68 4.88 -3.33 16.07
N SER A 69 3.66 -3.70 15.69
CA SER A 69 2.72 -2.86 14.97
C SER A 69 1.56 -2.46 15.88
N GLY A 70 1.91 -1.97 17.05
CA GLY A 70 1.33 -0.69 17.45
C GLY A 70 1.84 0.41 16.53
N GLY A 71 1.51 0.37 15.23
CA GLY A 71 2.28 1.15 14.24
C GLY A 71 1.73 1.24 12.82
N GLY A 72 0.59 0.65 12.49
CA GLY A 72 -0.17 0.97 11.26
C GLY A 72 -0.68 2.42 11.18
N LYS A 73 -0.27 3.30 12.11
CA LYS A 73 -0.68 4.71 12.22
C LYS A 73 0.52 5.68 12.16
N GLY A 74 1.72 5.17 11.90
CA GLY A 74 2.97 5.95 11.97
C GLY A 74 3.99 5.66 10.87
N ARG A 75 3.67 4.81 9.88
CA ARG A 75 4.26 5.05 8.56
C ARG A 75 3.61 6.33 8.08
N THR A 76 4.39 7.34 7.73
CA THR A 76 3.94 8.37 6.79
C THR A 76 3.21 7.60 5.70
N SER A 77 1.88 7.73 5.64
CA SER A 77 1.10 7.23 4.53
C SER A 77 1.82 7.78 3.31
N ASP A 78 2.53 6.92 2.58
CA ASP A 78 3.29 7.34 1.41
C ASP A 78 2.28 8.13 0.58
N SER A 79 2.61 9.35 0.19
CA SER A 79 1.60 10.31 -0.29
C SER A 79 0.68 9.69 -1.34
N GLU A 80 1.19 8.78 -2.18
CA GLU A 80 0.39 7.98 -3.13
C GLU A 80 -0.84 7.28 -2.54
N SER A 81 -0.78 6.78 -1.30
CA SER A 81 -1.90 6.11 -0.61
C SER A 81 -3.07 7.04 -0.30
N LEU A 82 -2.86 8.36 -0.29
CA LEU A 82 -3.93 9.33 -0.08
C LEU A 82 -4.72 9.60 -1.36
N ARG A 83 -4.21 9.21 -2.55
CA ARG A 83 -4.93 9.41 -3.81
C ARG A 83 -6.22 8.60 -3.83
N GLY A 84 -7.34 9.26 -4.15
CA GLY A 84 -8.67 8.66 -4.19
C GLY A 84 -9.35 8.53 -2.82
N GLN A 85 -8.71 8.97 -1.73
CA GLN A 85 -9.37 9.03 -0.43
C GLN A 85 -10.42 10.15 -0.40
N LEU A 86 -11.47 9.91 0.39
CA LEU A 86 -12.53 10.86 0.68
C LEU A 86 -12.23 11.63 1.97
N GLY A 87 -12.86 12.79 2.08
CA GLY A 87 -12.83 13.64 3.25
C GLY A 87 -13.81 14.79 3.12
N HIS A 88 -13.72 15.75 4.05
CA HIS A 88 -14.57 16.94 4.06
C HIS A 88 -13.74 18.21 4.29
N VAL A 89 -14.24 19.32 3.77
CA VAL A 89 -13.63 20.63 3.94
C VAL A 89 -13.83 21.14 5.36
N THR A 90 -12.73 21.50 6.03
CA THR A 90 -12.75 22.16 7.35
C THR A 90 -12.51 23.66 7.25
N GLU A 91 -11.86 24.12 6.18
CA GLU A 91 -11.70 25.53 5.84
C GLU A 91 -11.84 25.67 4.32
N ARG A 92 -12.70 26.60 3.88
CA ARG A 92 -13.01 26.84 2.45
C ARG A 92 -11.78 26.65 1.55
N VAL A 93 -11.92 25.75 0.59
CA VAL A 93 -10.84 25.42 -0.34
C VAL A 93 -10.97 26.26 -1.61
N THR A 94 -9.85 26.84 -2.00
CA THR A 94 -9.67 27.61 -3.23
C THR A 94 -8.44 27.07 -3.96
N PRO A 95 -8.15 27.52 -5.20
CA PRO A 95 -6.93 27.09 -5.90
C PRO A 95 -5.63 27.53 -5.21
N ARG A 96 -5.72 28.40 -4.18
CA ARG A 96 -4.57 28.98 -3.47
C ARG A 96 -4.39 28.42 -2.05
N SER A 97 -5.49 28.15 -1.35
CA SER A 97 -5.48 27.76 0.07
C SER A 97 -6.79 27.09 0.47
N GLY A 98 -6.74 26.34 1.56
CA GLY A 98 -7.87 25.69 2.21
C GLY A 98 -7.39 24.58 3.14
N GLU A 99 -8.32 23.93 3.80
CA GLU A 99 -8.05 22.78 4.66
C GLU A 99 -9.13 21.73 4.55
N VAL A 100 -8.72 20.46 4.56
CA VAL A 100 -9.60 19.30 4.51
C VAL A 100 -9.20 18.34 5.60
N LYS A 101 -10.17 17.57 6.06
CA LYS A 101 -9.97 16.43 6.93
C LYS A 101 -10.30 15.15 6.16
N LEU A 102 -9.30 14.29 5.99
CA LEU A 102 -9.48 12.97 5.36
C LEU A 102 -10.05 11.97 6.36
N ASP A 103 -10.90 11.07 5.87
CA ASP A 103 -11.51 10.04 6.71
C ASP A 103 -10.48 9.00 7.19
N ASP A 104 -9.47 8.72 6.36
CA ASP A 104 -8.37 7.79 6.65
C ASP A 104 -6.99 8.45 6.42
N GLY A 105 -6.81 9.66 6.98
CA GLY A 105 -5.58 10.46 6.88
C GLY A 105 -4.49 10.10 7.91
N GLY A 106 -4.58 8.96 8.59
CA GLY A 106 -3.57 8.54 9.58
C GLY A 106 -3.58 9.36 10.88
N PHE A 107 -2.38 9.66 11.43
CA PHE A 107 -2.24 10.27 12.76
C PHE A 107 -2.74 11.72 12.84
N ASN A 108 -2.52 12.50 11.79
CA ASN A 108 -3.07 13.85 11.65
C ASN A 108 -3.88 13.92 10.35
N PRO A 109 -5.21 13.77 10.42
CA PRO A 109 -6.04 13.73 9.22
C PRO A 109 -6.28 15.11 8.60
N TYR A 110 -5.71 16.19 9.15
CA TYR A 110 -5.87 17.55 8.63
C TYR A 110 -4.76 17.91 7.64
N TYR A 111 -5.16 18.26 6.43
CA TYR A 111 -4.25 18.60 5.33
C TYR A 111 -4.61 19.93 4.72
N LYS A 112 -3.60 20.70 4.28
CA LYS A 112 -3.86 21.84 3.43
C LYS A 112 -4.30 21.36 2.06
N ALA A 113 -5.25 22.06 1.46
CA ALA A 113 -5.84 21.64 0.20
C ALA A 113 -5.89 22.79 -0.80
N ARG A 114 -5.86 22.43 -2.08
CA ARG A 114 -6.14 23.31 -3.20
C ARG A 114 -7.16 22.64 -4.11
N SER A 115 -8.17 23.39 -4.51
CA SER A 115 -9.12 22.93 -5.51
C SER A 115 -8.48 22.94 -6.89
N VAL A 116 -8.84 21.97 -7.73
CA VAL A 116 -8.51 22.00 -9.16
C VAL A 116 -9.26 23.14 -9.84
N GLU A 117 -10.55 23.26 -9.55
CA GLU A 117 -11.42 24.27 -10.13
C GLU A 117 -12.32 24.89 -9.05
N GLY A 118 -12.59 26.20 -9.21
CA GLY A 118 -13.54 26.91 -8.36
C GLY A 118 -13.17 26.96 -6.87
N GLU A 119 -14.17 27.24 -6.05
CA GLU A 119 -14.08 27.19 -4.58
C GLU A 119 -15.00 26.09 -4.07
N ILE A 120 -14.56 25.39 -3.03
CA ILE A 120 -15.31 24.31 -2.37
C ILE A 120 -15.69 24.80 -0.98
N ALA A 121 -16.98 24.71 -0.64
CA ALA A 121 -17.50 25.23 0.61
C ALA A 121 -17.05 24.41 1.82
N GLU A 122 -17.13 25.00 3.01
CA GLU A 122 -16.94 24.26 4.26
C GLU A 122 -17.99 23.14 4.39
N ASP A 123 -17.63 22.03 5.03
CA ASP A 123 -18.42 20.80 5.18
C ASP A 123 -18.75 20.05 3.87
N GLU A 124 -18.23 20.49 2.73
CA GLU A 124 -18.42 19.79 1.47
C GLU A 124 -17.48 18.58 1.35
N GLU A 125 -17.99 17.49 0.77
CA GLU A 125 -17.22 16.27 0.54
C GLU A 125 -16.25 16.43 -0.63
N VAL A 126 -15.03 15.94 -0.45
CA VAL A 126 -13.94 16.06 -1.43
C VAL A 126 -13.25 14.74 -1.66
N ILE A 127 -12.67 14.60 -2.85
CA ILE A 127 -11.80 13.49 -3.20
C ILE A 127 -10.39 13.98 -3.53
N VAL A 128 -9.38 13.24 -3.06
CA VAL A 128 -7.97 13.56 -3.34
C VAL A 128 -7.61 13.11 -4.75
N LEU A 129 -7.32 14.07 -5.63
CA LEU A 129 -6.86 13.79 -7.00
C LEU A 129 -5.35 13.60 -7.05
N ASP A 130 -4.62 14.51 -6.40
CA ASP A 130 -3.16 14.42 -6.30
C ASP A 130 -2.69 14.70 -4.88
N PRO A 131 -2.10 13.71 -4.21
CA PRO A 131 -1.57 13.89 -2.87
C PRO A 131 -0.30 14.75 -2.82
N GLY A 132 0.28 15.08 -3.97
CA GLY A 132 1.42 16.00 -4.08
C GLY A 132 2.68 15.50 -3.36
N GLY A 133 3.55 16.44 -2.98
CA GLY A 133 4.75 16.19 -2.18
C GLY A 133 4.75 17.04 -0.91
N GLY A 134 4.25 16.49 0.20
CA GLY A 134 4.15 17.17 1.49
C GLY A 134 2.73 17.16 2.08
N ASN A 135 2.35 18.21 2.81
CA ASN A 135 1.04 18.33 3.49
C ASN A 135 -0.01 19.14 2.69
N VAL A 136 0.19 19.29 1.37
CA VAL A 136 -0.71 20.04 0.50
C VAL A 136 -1.28 19.10 -0.56
N LEU A 137 -2.58 18.85 -0.47
CA LEU A 137 -3.32 17.99 -1.38
C LEU A 137 -3.98 18.82 -2.47
N THR A 138 -4.10 18.23 -3.65
CA THR A 138 -4.98 18.72 -4.71
C THR A 138 -6.26 17.90 -4.67
N VAL A 139 -7.39 18.58 -4.47
CA VAL A 139 -8.69 17.96 -4.29
C VAL A 139 -9.70 18.53 -5.28
N ASP A 140 -10.78 17.79 -5.49
CA ASP A 140 -11.97 18.26 -6.19
C ASP A 140 -13.21 17.91 -5.38
N SER A 141 -14.33 18.62 -5.63
CA SER A 141 -15.60 18.31 -5.00
C SER A 141 -16.06 16.93 -5.46
N ALA A 142 -16.43 16.08 -4.51
CA ALA A 142 -16.95 14.76 -4.83
C ALA A 142 -18.26 14.84 -5.63
N ASN A 143 -19.01 15.94 -5.46
CA ASN A 143 -20.29 16.17 -6.13
C ASN A 143 -20.12 16.65 -7.58
N SER A 144 -19.20 17.60 -7.84
CA SER A 144 -18.93 18.10 -9.20
C SER A 144 -18.41 17.00 -10.12
N SER A 145 -17.47 16.19 -9.61
CA SER A 145 -16.92 15.04 -10.32
C SER A 145 -17.99 14.02 -10.71
N GLN A 146 -19.01 13.80 -9.87
CA GLN A 146 -20.11 12.88 -10.17
C GLN A 146 -21.03 13.43 -11.27
N ASP A 147 -21.39 14.72 -11.18
CA ASP A 147 -22.27 15.40 -12.14
C ASP A 147 -21.67 15.47 -13.56
N ASP A 148 -20.36 15.67 -13.69
CA ASP A 148 -19.69 15.72 -14.99
C ASP A 148 -19.62 14.34 -15.66
N ILE A 149 -19.44 13.27 -14.89
CA ILE A 149 -19.50 11.89 -15.39
C ILE A 149 -20.90 11.57 -15.90
N ASP A 150 -21.94 11.92 -15.13
CA ASP A 150 -23.32 11.66 -15.52
C ASP A 150 -23.71 12.43 -16.79
N ARG A 151 -23.24 13.68 -16.95
CA ARG A 151 -23.42 14.46 -18.18
C ARG A 151 -22.71 13.83 -19.37
N ALA A 152 -21.48 13.36 -19.21
CA ALA A 152 -20.72 12.71 -20.28
C ALA A 152 -21.34 11.36 -20.67
N LEU A 153 -21.81 10.57 -19.71
CA LEU A 153 -22.54 9.32 -19.94
C LEU A 153 -23.86 9.54 -20.69
N ALA A 154 -24.58 10.63 -20.38
CA ALA A 154 -25.79 11.00 -21.11
C ALA A 154 -25.48 11.33 -22.58
N GLN A 155 -24.44 12.14 -22.84
CA GLN A 155 -24.02 12.49 -24.21
C GLN A 155 -23.56 11.27 -25.02
N GLY A 156 -22.86 10.31 -24.37
CA GLY A 156 -22.45 9.06 -25.02
C GLY A 156 -23.64 8.20 -25.44
N ARG A 157 -24.70 8.12 -24.62
CA ARG A 157 -25.94 7.39 -24.96
C ARG A 157 -26.70 8.05 -26.12
N GLU A 158 -26.72 9.37 -26.18
CA GLU A 158 -27.36 10.11 -27.28
C GLU A 158 -26.60 9.95 -28.60
N ALA A 159 -25.26 9.91 -28.56
CA ALA A 159 -24.43 9.66 -29.73
C ALA A 159 -24.58 8.23 -30.27
N ASP A 160 -24.69 7.24 -29.38
CA ASP A 160 -24.89 5.82 -29.76
C ASP A 160 -26.30 5.58 -30.33
N ALA A 161 -27.32 6.26 -29.78
CA ALA A 161 -28.70 6.20 -30.28
C ALA A 161 -28.89 6.86 -31.67
N GLY A 162 -27.92 7.66 -32.15
CA GLY A 162 -27.94 8.30 -33.47
C GLY A 162 -27.37 7.43 -34.60
N LEU A 163 -26.66 6.34 -34.29
CA LEU A 163 -26.11 5.42 -35.29
C LEU A 163 -27.16 4.38 -35.69
N THR A 164 -28.06 4.73 -36.61
CA THR A 164 -28.85 3.72 -37.32
C THR A 164 -27.87 2.88 -38.15
N PRO A 165 -27.75 1.54 -37.95
CA PRO A 165 -26.82 0.74 -38.72
C PRO A 165 -27.27 0.70 -40.18
N ALA A 166 -26.50 1.34 -41.06
CA ALA A 166 -26.69 1.23 -42.50
C ALA A 166 -26.37 -0.22 -42.93
N PRO A 167 -27.15 -0.83 -43.84
CA PRO A 167 -26.97 -2.22 -44.21
C PRO A 167 -25.67 -2.40 -45.01
N ASP A 168 -24.85 -3.36 -44.56
CA ASP A 168 -23.61 -3.84 -45.17
C ASP A 168 -23.72 -3.96 -46.70
N THR A 169 -22.89 -3.21 -47.42
CA THR A 169 -22.59 -3.51 -48.83
C THR A 169 -21.09 -3.77 -48.96
N ALA A 170 -20.75 -5.04 -49.17
CA ALA A 170 -19.39 -5.54 -49.29
C ALA A 170 -18.62 -4.90 -50.47
N PRO A 171 -17.28 -4.69 -50.38
CA PRO A 171 -16.56 -3.97 -51.42
C PRO A 171 -16.14 -4.88 -52.58
N GLU A 172 -16.48 -4.46 -53.81
CA GLU A 172 -15.91 -5.00 -55.04
C GLU A 172 -14.43 -4.58 -55.18
N ARG A 173 -13.58 -5.57 -55.48
CA ARG A 173 -12.16 -5.39 -55.75
C ARG A 173 -11.96 -4.87 -57.18
N SER A 174 -11.18 -3.81 -57.35
CA SER A 174 -10.52 -3.52 -58.62
C SER A 174 -9.23 -2.73 -58.39
N SER A 175 -8.11 -3.44 -58.28
CA SER A 175 -6.76 -2.88 -58.42
C SER A 175 -6.17 -3.39 -59.72
N ALA A 176 -5.96 -2.48 -60.67
CA ALA A 176 -5.23 -2.72 -61.90
C ALA A 176 -3.87 -2.01 -61.84
N ALA A 177 -2.92 -2.63 -62.54
CA ALA A 177 -1.61 -2.14 -62.98
C ALA A 177 -0.48 -2.16 -61.93
N GLU A 178 0.76 -2.54 -62.24
CA GLU A 178 1.36 -3.14 -63.44
C GLU A 178 2.84 -3.43 -63.05
N SER A 179 3.34 -4.59 -63.50
CA SER A 179 4.75 -4.90 -63.84
C SER A 179 5.88 -4.65 -62.81
N ALA A 180 6.58 -5.73 -62.44
CA ALA A 180 7.87 -6.04 -63.07
C ALA A 180 8.39 -7.41 -62.60
N ASP A 181 8.85 -8.18 -63.58
CA ASP A 181 9.58 -9.45 -63.48
C ASP A 181 10.62 -9.51 -62.36
N VAL A 182 10.79 -10.70 -61.77
CA VAL A 182 12.06 -11.48 -61.85
C VAL A 182 11.85 -12.82 -61.14
N ASP A 183 11.95 -13.88 -61.93
CA ASP A 183 12.09 -15.27 -61.51
C ASP A 183 13.24 -15.47 -60.52
N ARG A 184 12.97 -16.18 -59.42
CA ARG A 184 13.95 -17.10 -58.81
C ARG A 184 13.27 -18.12 -57.89
N GLU A 185 13.00 -19.30 -58.43
CA GLU A 185 12.76 -20.52 -57.66
C GLU A 185 14.05 -20.97 -56.96
N ALA A 186 13.96 -21.27 -55.66
CA ALA A 186 14.49 -22.48 -55.02
C ALA A 186 14.30 -22.39 -53.49
N GLU A 187 13.41 -23.22 -52.94
CA GLU A 187 13.46 -23.74 -51.57
C GLU A 187 14.67 -24.69 -51.38
N PRO A 188 14.89 -25.39 -50.23
CA PRO A 188 14.59 -25.17 -48.80
C PRO A 188 15.84 -25.48 -47.88
N GLU A 189 15.63 -25.45 -46.55
CA GLU A 189 16.37 -26.22 -45.51
C GLU A 189 17.86 -25.83 -45.27
N SER A 190 18.55 -26.11 -44.16
CA SER A 190 18.35 -26.64 -42.80
C SER A 190 19.77 -26.73 -42.21
N SER A 191 19.92 -26.45 -40.91
CA SER A 191 20.97 -26.93 -39.99
C SER A 191 22.46 -26.67 -40.28
N ASP A 192 23.10 -25.84 -39.44
CA ASP A 192 23.99 -26.29 -38.34
C ASP A 192 24.20 -25.13 -37.34
#